data_AF-A0A371GGE8-F1
#
_entry.id   AF-A0A371GGE8-F1
#
_cell.length_a   1.000
_cell.length_b   1.000
_cell.length_c   1.000
_cell.angle_alpha   90.00
_cell.angle_beta   90.00
_cell.angle_gamma   90.00
#
_symmetry.space_group_name_H-M   'P 1'
#
loop_
_entity.id
_entity.type
_entity.pdbx_description
1 polymer ?
#
loop_
_entity_poly.entity_id
_entity_poly.type
_entity_poly.pdbx_seq_one_letter_code
_entity_poly.pdbx_strand_id
1 'polypeptide(L)'
;MATKIPTQVNPAKCTFGVSTGKLLGFIVNERGIELDPDKVKAIQNMPAPKTETEYLESPLALVPTVPDKPLILYLTVLKESMGGILRQRDDVGKEQAIYY
;
A
#
# COMPACT_ATOMS: atom_id res chain seq x y z
N MET A 1 9.01 -4.35 -28.62
CA MET A 1 9.14 -2.90 -28.86
C MET A 1 8.50 -2.18 -27.69
N ALA A 2 9.24 -1.34 -26.96
CA ALA A 2 8.66 -0.51 -25.89
C ALA A 2 8.09 0.76 -26.51
N THR A 3 6.78 0.90 -26.51
CA THR A 3 6.08 2.06 -27.08
C THR A 3 6.18 3.22 -26.10
N LYS A 4 6.80 4.33 -26.51
CA LYS A 4 6.86 5.56 -25.70
C LYS A 4 5.50 6.25 -25.74
N ILE A 5 4.73 6.13 -24.67
CA ILE A 5 3.47 6.86 -24.49
C ILE A 5 3.80 8.26 -23.96
N PRO A 6 3.33 9.36 -24.58
CA PRO A 6 3.54 10.71 -24.06
C PRO A 6 2.65 10.93 -22.83
N THR A 7 3.18 10.64 -21.64
CA THR A 7 2.55 10.94 -20.36
C THR A 7 3.07 12.26 -19.80
N GLN A 8 2.15 13.21 -19.58
CA GLN A 8 2.47 14.46 -18.90
C GLN A 8 2.46 14.22 -17.38
N VAL A 9 3.61 14.36 -16.75
CA VAL A 9 3.75 14.30 -15.28
C VAL A 9 3.80 15.72 -14.71
N ASN A 10 3.27 15.91 -13.50
CA ASN A 10 3.40 17.17 -12.78
C ASN A 10 4.72 17.14 -11.98
N PRO A 11 5.75 17.92 -12.36
CA PRO A 11 7.05 17.86 -11.70
C PRO A 11 6.99 18.21 -10.21
N ALA A 12 6.08 19.10 -9.81
CA ALA A 12 5.92 19.51 -8.41
C ALA A 12 5.34 18.38 -7.53
N LYS A 13 4.77 17.33 -8.14
CA LYS A 13 4.26 16.13 -7.44
C LYS A 13 5.17 14.91 -7.60
N CYS A 14 6.30 15.06 -8.30
CA CYS A 14 7.24 13.97 -8.51
C CYS A 14 8.43 14.10 -7.56
N THR A 15 8.85 12.98 -6.98
CA THR A 15 10.02 12.92 -6.10
C THR A 15 11.02 11.97 -6.73
N PHE A 16 12.26 12.42 -6.94
CA PHE A 16 13.31 11.64 -7.61
C PHE A 16 14.58 11.66 -6.78
N GLY A 17 15.30 10.54 -6.74
CA GLY A 17 16.63 10.45 -6.12
C GLY A 17 16.65 10.63 -4.60
N VAL A 18 15.54 10.37 -3.90
CA VAL A 18 15.45 10.44 -2.43
C VAL A 18 15.67 9.05 -1.80
N SER A 19 16.30 9.01 -0.62
CA SER A 19 16.48 7.77 0.16
C SER A 19 15.20 7.27 0.82
N THR A 20 14.27 8.19 1.09
CA THR A 20 12.93 7.91 1.62
C THR A 20 11.90 8.81 0.93
N GLY A 21 10.73 8.26 0.55
CA GLY A 21 9.64 8.98 -0.08
C GLY A 21 8.26 8.44 0.29
N LYS A 22 7.20 9.12 -0.16
CA LYS A 22 5.80 8.68 0.07
C LYS A 22 5.17 8.23 -1.24
N LEU A 23 4.66 6.99 -1.29
CA LEU A 23 3.99 6.42 -2.44
C LEU A 23 2.67 5.79 -2.01
N LEU A 24 1.55 6.21 -2.64
CA LEU A 24 0.21 5.70 -2.32
C LEU A 24 -0.15 5.77 -0.82
N GLY A 25 0.42 6.73 -0.10
CA GLY A 25 0.22 6.88 1.34
C GLY A 25 1.07 5.96 2.22
N PHE A 26 2.00 5.20 1.65
CA PHE A 26 3.03 4.43 2.36
C PHE A 26 4.37 5.15 2.31
N ILE A 27 5.22 4.91 3.31
CA ILE A 27 6.61 5.37 3.31
C ILE A 27 7.42 4.32 2.56
N VAL A 28 8.31 4.74 1.67
CA VAL A 28 9.19 3.85 0.89
C VAL A 28 10.61 4.29 1.13
N ASN A 29 11.48 3.37 1.54
CA ASN A 29 12.90 3.62 1.77
C ASN A 29 13.77 2.46 1.25
N GLU A 30 15.08 2.50 1.51
CA GLU A 30 16.04 1.47 1.09
C GLU A 30 15.74 0.06 1.65
N ARG A 31 15.01 -0.04 2.78
CA ARG A 31 14.59 -1.31 3.39
C ARG A 31 13.27 -1.84 2.83
N GLY A 32 12.51 -1.03 2.09
CA GLY A 32 11.26 -1.41 1.46
C GLY A 32 10.11 -0.45 1.75
N ILE A 33 8.89 -0.98 1.72
CA ILE A 33 7.66 -0.23 2.00
C ILE A 33 7.36 -0.35 3.50
N GLU A 34 7.31 0.78 4.18
CA GLU A 34 6.95 0.92 5.59
C GLU A 34 5.55 1.53 5.72
N LEU A 35 4.77 1.01 6.67
CA LEU A 35 3.53 1.65 7.06
C LEU A 35 3.85 2.91 7.87
N ASP A 36 3.11 3.99 7.59
CA ASP A 36 3.18 5.21 8.37
C ASP A 36 2.83 4.89 9.85
N PRO A 37 3.70 5.19 10.82
CA PRO A 37 3.46 4.88 12.23
C PRO A 37 2.17 5.53 12.76
N ASP A 38 1.75 6.67 12.22
CA ASP A 38 0.49 7.31 12.59
C ASP A 38 -0.71 6.50 12.09
N LYS A 39 -0.61 5.88 10.90
CA LYS A 39 -1.63 4.96 10.38
C LYS A 39 -1.69 3.67 11.18
N VAL A 40 -0.54 3.12 11.59
CA VAL A 40 -0.49 1.93 12.45
C VAL A 40 -1.18 2.22 13.78
N LYS A 41 -0.86 3.38 14.38
CA LYS A 41 -1.46 3.81 15.65
C LYS A 41 -2.96 4.06 15.53
N ALA A 42 -3.43 4.59 14.39
CA ALA A 42 -4.85 4.76 14.14
C ALA A 42 -5.60 3.42 14.07
N ILE A 43 -5.03 2.40 13.40
CA ILE A 43 -5.60 1.06 13.32
C ILE A 43 -5.59 0.38 14.70
N GLN A 44 -4.50 0.47 15.45
CA GLN A 44 -4.39 -0.14 16.79
C GLN A 44 -5.37 0.46 17.80
N ASN A 45 -5.72 1.75 17.67
CA ASN A 45 -6.67 2.41 18.54
C ASN A 45 -8.12 2.35 18.01
N MET A 46 -8.36 1.71 16.86
CA MET A 46 -9.68 1.64 16.28
C MET A 46 -10.53 0.63 17.08
N PRO A 47 -11.74 1.01 17.55
CA PRO A 47 -12.62 0.08 18.24
C PRO A 47 -13.03 -1.04 17.27
N ALA A 48 -13.15 -2.27 17.79
CA ALA A 48 -13.61 -3.38 16.98
C ALA A 48 -15.02 -3.08 16.42
N PRO A 49 -15.22 -3.20 15.09
CA PRO A 49 -16.52 -2.95 14.49
C PRO A 49 -17.54 -3.93 15.05
N LYS A 50 -18.72 -3.44 15.40
CA LYS A 50 -19.78 -4.23 16.04
C LYS A 50 -20.75 -4.82 15.02
N THR A 51 -20.76 -4.29 13.80
CA THR A 51 -21.67 -4.72 12.73
C THR A 51 -20.92 -4.93 11.42
N GLU A 52 -21.48 -5.79 10.58
CA GLU A 52 -20.94 -6.11 9.25
C GLU A 52 -20.87 -4.87 8.34
N THR A 53 -21.78 -3.91 8.54
CA THR A 53 -21.78 -2.62 7.85
C THR A 53 -20.61 -1.72 8.26
N GLU A 54 -20.25 -1.70 9.54
CA GLU A 54 -19.16 -0.88 10.07
C GLU A 54 -17.78 -1.43 9.61
N TYR A 55 -17.70 -2.73 9.37
CA TYR A 55 -16.52 -3.38 8.79
C TYR A 55 -16.23 -2.89 7.36
N LEU A 56 -17.26 -2.78 6.53
CA LEU A 56 -17.14 -2.38 5.12
C LEU A 56 -16.89 -0.88 4.92
N GLU A 57 -17.27 -0.04 5.91
CA GLU A 57 -17.06 1.42 5.86
C GLU A 57 -15.70 1.87 6.42
N SER A 58 -15.02 1.04 7.21
CA SER A 58 -13.65 1.31 7.66
C SER A 58 -12.66 1.16 6.49
N PRO A 59 -11.57 1.96 6.38
CA PRO A 59 -10.57 1.77 5.35
C PRO A 59 -9.91 0.40 5.52
N LEU A 60 -10.41 -0.57 4.75
CA LEU A 60 -10.09 -1.99 4.86
C LEU A 60 -8.60 -2.23 4.61
N ALA A 61 -7.83 -2.33 5.70
CA ALA A 61 -6.79 -3.33 5.74
C ALA A 61 -7.51 -4.69 5.80
N LEU A 62 -7.54 -5.43 4.70
CA LEU A 62 -8.23 -6.74 4.63
C LEU A 62 -7.69 -7.73 5.69
N VAL A 63 -6.45 -7.53 6.13
CA VAL A 63 -5.80 -8.23 7.25
C VAL A 63 -4.84 -7.25 7.95
N PRO A 64 -4.74 -7.25 9.30
CA PRO A 64 -3.73 -6.49 10.02
C PRO A 64 -2.32 -6.86 9.54
N THR A 65 -1.47 -5.86 9.30
CA THR A 65 -0.09 -6.14 8.88
C THR A 65 0.69 -6.78 10.01
N VAL A 66 1.36 -7.90 9.73
CA VAL A 66 2.33 -8.49 10.65
C VAL A 66 3.57 -7.58 10.70
N PRO A 67 3.96 -7.06 11.87
CA PRO A 67 5.18 -6.26 11.99
C PRO A 67 6.42 -7.02 11.48
N ASP A 68 7.41 -6.27 10.99
CA ASP A 68 8.70 -6.79 10.52
C ASP A 68 8.66 -7.76 9.33
N LYS A 69 7.50 -7.98 8.71
CA LYS A 69 7.38 -8.77 7.47
C LYS A 69 7.28 -7.87 6.23
N PRO A 70 8.00 -8.21 5.15
CA PRO A 70 8.02 -7.40 3.95
C PRO A 70 6.63 -7.33 3.30
N LEU A 71 6.26 -6.11 2.92
CA LEU A 71 5.07 -5.83 2.12
C LEU A 71 5.43 -5.96 0.64
N ILE A 72 4.57 -6.62 -0.13
CA ILE A 72 4.73 -6.86 -1.56
C ILE A 72 3.62 -6.09 -2.28
N LEU A 73 4.00 -5.12 -3.11
CA LEU A 73 3.08 -4.35 -3.93
C LEU A 73 3.08 -4.91 -5.36
N TYR A 74 1.93 -5.43 -5.80
CA TYR A 74 1.70 -5.79 -7.19
C TYR A 74 0.99 -4.63 -7.87
N LEU A 75 1.54 -4.15 -8.99
CA LEU A 75 0.94 -3.10 -9.81
C LEU A 75 0.55 -3.67 -11.16
N THR A 76 -0.69 -3.39 -11.57
CA THR A 76 -1.18 -3.69 -12.91
C THR A 76 -1.40 -2.39 -13.65
N VAL A 77 -0.70 -2.21 -14.76
CA VAL A 77 -0.83 -1.02 -15.61
C VAL A 77 -1.47 -1.44 -16.92
N LEU A 78 -2.69 -0.96 -17.15
CA LEU A 78 -3.38 -1.02 -18.43
C LEU A 78 -3.31 0.35 -19.10
N LYS A 79 -3.65 0.40 -20.38
CA LYS A 79 -3.54 1.62 -21.20
C LYS A 79 -4.29 2.82 -20.61
N GLU A 80 -5.43 2.57 -19.97
CA GLU A 80 -6.34 3.59 -19.43
C GLU A 80 -6.52 3.49 -17.91
N SER A 81 -5.88 2.53 -17.24
CA SER A 81 -6.07 2.31 -15.81
C SER A 81 -4.84 1.73 -15.14
N MET A 82 -4.68 2.04 -13.87
CA MET A 82 -3.65 1.47 -13.01
C MET A 82 -4.32 0.96 -11.74
N GLY A 83 -4.09 -0.30 -11.42
CA GLY A 83 -4.52 -0.94 -10.19
C GLY A 83 -3.31 -1.39 -9.37
N GLY A 84 -3.49 -1.50 -8.05
CA GLY A 84 -2.49 -2.05 -7.15
C GLY A 84 -3.11 -3.05 -6.19
N ILE A 85 -2.34 -4.00 -5.72
CA ILE A 85 -2.70 -4.80 -4.55
C ILE A 85 -1.48 -4.95 -3.66
N LEU A 86 -1.64 -4.59 -2.39
CA LEU A 86 -0.63 -4.78 -1.36
C LEU A 86 -0.86 -6.12 -0.69
N ARG A 87 0.18 -6.93 -0.60
CA ARG A 87 0.16 -8.24 0.05
C ARG A 87 1.29 -8.39 1.07
N GLN A 88 1.13 -9.31 2.00
CA GLN A 88 2.20 -9.71 2.92
C GLN A 88 2.19 -11.21 3.08
N ARG A 89 3.39 -11.80 3.20
CA ARG A 89 3.55 -13.23 3.46
C ARG A 89 3.47 -13.51 4.96
N ASP A 90 2.70 -14.49 5.38
CA ASP A 90 2.64 -14.95 6.77
C ASP A 90 3.79 -15.91 7.13
N ASP A 91 3.85 -16.38 8.38
CA ASP A 91 4.91 -17.30 8.85
C ASP A 91 4.87 -18.67 8.17
N VAL A 92 3.73 -19.01 7.58
CA VAL A 92 3.50 -20.28 6.86
C VAL A 92 3.83 -20.13 5.38
N GLY A 93 4.20 -18.92 4.93
CA GLY A 93 4.53 -18.61 3.54
C GLY A 93 3.33 -18.24 2.68
N LYS A 94 2.13 -18.11 3.24
CA LYS A 94 0.91 -17.76 2.52
C LYS A 94 0.81 -16.23 2.34
N GLU A 95 0.45 -15.80 1.15
CA GLU A 95 0.26 -14.38 0.84
C GLU A 95 -1.16 -13.92 1.16
N GLN A 96 -1.25 -12.90 2.00
CA GLN A 96 -2.51 -12.26 2.40
C GLN A 96 -2.61 -10.87 1.79
N ALA A 97 -3.77 -10.53 1.23
CA ALA A 97 -4.04 -9.19 0.74
C ALA A 97 -4.26 -8.24 1.93
N ILE A 98 -3.60 -7.10 1.90
CA ILE A 98 -3.71 -6.04 2.90
C ILE A 98 -4.55 -4.90 2.33
N TYR A 99 -4.33 -4.50 1.07
CA TYR A 99 -4.99 -3.33 0.49
C TYR A 99 -5.19 -3.50 -1.02
N TYR A 100 -6.29 -2.96 -1.55
CA TYR A 100 -6.64 -2.89 -2.97
C TYR A 100 -6.76 -1.43 -3.41
#